data_AF-A0A7X3MEW7-F1
#
_entry.id   AF-A0A7X3MEW7-F1
#
_cell.length_a   1.000
_cell.length_b   1.000
_cell.length_c   1.000
_cell.angle_alpha   90.00
_cell.angle_beta   90.00
_cell.angle_gamma   90.00
#
_symmetry.space_group_name_H-M   'P 1'
#
loop_
_entity.id
_entity.type
_entity.pdbx_description
1 polymer ?
#
loop_
_entity_poly.entity_id
_entity_poly.type
_entity_poly.pdbx_seq_one_letter_code
_entity_poly.pdbx_strand_id
1 'polypeptide(L)'
;MARKIDIEHLNTFTAYLAETIYNIFVRKQFGKGLSENDYTDEEKVKLSGIAEGANRTVTDVVLNITSENPIQNKAVKAEADRLQGEINQKVPSSRTVNGHALTGNISLTAADVGADASGSAASALGSAKSYTDKKIVDLIGGAPETLDTLKEVADALAANHDVVEALDAAIGTKASAEALQAHTNSQSNPHKVTKEQVGLGNVEDKTGAEIRGEMTKAEVEKALGYTPSAITNVPDVATNDQTPTFTQAAGRANIASGEKLSTILGKIMKWYADFKAVAFSGSYNDLSNRPSIPAAVAVKGNAESSYRTGNVNLTPENLGAASASHSHTAGQVSGLPSSLPANGGTANYANYLNAVNIPANANLNSYTTPGFYYCPANATVATLSNRPTGNAFFMIVGKHAGTFQLVVEYMASGFKAYMRNYYNGTWGVWARIYTTIDKPSTGDIGAAASGHTHGAATQSANGLMSAADKKKLDGIALEETPEADIDKIIAGTYA
;
A
#
# COMPACT_ATOMS: atom_id res chain seq x y z
N MET A 1 -64.77 124.45 96.46
CA MET A 1 -63.55 124.39 95.62
C MET A 1 -63.57 123.09 94.83
N ALA A 2 -64.12 123.12 93.61
CA ALA A 2 -64.01 122.02 92.67
C ALA A 2 -62.81 122.31 91.75
N ARG A 3 -61.73 121.54 91.91
CA ARG A 3 -60.50 121.65 91.13
C ARG A 3 -60.81 121.08 89.74
N LYS A 4 -60.99 121.94 88.73
CA LYS A 4 -61.10 121.53 87.33
C LYS A 4 -59.86 120.73 86.95
N ILE A 5 -60.04 119.46 86.59
CA ILE A 5 -59.01 118.66 85.93
C ILE A 5 -58.94 119.18 84.49
N ASP A 6 -57.76 119.60 84.07
CA ASP A 6 -57.51 120.09 82.72
C ASP A 6 -57.52 118.92 81.72
N ILE A 7 -58.02 119.16 80.50
CA ILE A 7 -58.14 118.17 79.42
C ILE A 7 -56.79 117.54 79.09
N GLU A 8 -55.71 118.31 79.26
CA GLU A 8 -54.34 117.87 78.99
C GLU A 8 -53.88 116.74 79.95
N HIS A 9 -54.32 116.79 81.22
CA HIS A 9 -54.05 115.72 82.20
C HIS A 9 -54.86 114.45 81.91
N LEU A 10 -56.08 114.58 81.37
CA LEU A 10 -56.89 113.44 80.96
C LEU A 10 -56.28 112.75 79.72
N ASN A 11 -55.77 113.54 78.76
CA ASN A 11 -55.06 113.01 77.59
C ASN A 11 -53.76 112.30 77.95
N THR A 12 -52.96 112.85 78.88
CA THR A 12 -51.73 112.19 79.34
C THR A 12 -52.02 110.92 80.12
N PHE A 13 -53.04 110.89 80.97
CA PHE A 13 -53.45 109.65 81.65
C PHE A 13 -53.97 108.60 80.66
N THR A 14 -54.72 109.02 79.63
CA THR A 14 -55.25 108.12 78.59
C THR A 14 -54.12 107.55 77.72
N ALA A 15 -53.10 108.35 77.37
CA ALA A 15 -51.92 107.88 76.65
C ALA A 15 -51.08 106.91 77.50
N TYR A 16 -50.83 107.23 78.77
CA TYR A 16 -50.10 106.35 79.68
C TYR A 16 -50.84 105.01 79.90
N LEU A 17 -52.17 105.05 80.05
CA LEU A 17 -52.98 103.85 80.17
C LEU A 17 -52.94 103.02 78.87
N ALA A 18 -52.99 103.66 77.70
CA ALA A 18 -52.91 102.99 76.41
C ALA A 18 -51.55 102.30 76.19
N GLU A 19 -50.44 102.96 76.56
CA GLU A 19 -49.09 102.41 76.46
C GLU A 19 -48.85 101.30 77.49
N THR A 20 -49.39 101.45 78.71
CA THR A 20 -49.32 100.40 79.74
C THR A 20 -50.12 99.16 79.32
N ILE A 21 -51.30 99.33 78.73
CA ILE A 21 -52.11 98.22 78.19
C ILE A 21 -51.41 97.58 76.98
N TYR A 22 -50.79 98.38 76.11
CA TYR A 22 -49.99 97.90 74.97
C TYR A 22 -48.88 96.95 75.41
N ASN A 23 -48.23 97.25 76.53
CA ASN A 23 -47.09 96.49 77.04
C ASN A 23 -47.49 95.27 77.90
N ILE A 24 -48.71 95.24 78.46
CA ILE A 24 -49.18 94.11 79.30
C ILE A 24 -49.90 93.04 78.48
N PHE A 25 -50.62 93.41 77.41
CA PHE A 25 -51.38 92.46 76.62
C PHE A 25 -50.65 92.03 75.35
N VAL A 26 -50.42 90.72 75.22
CA VAL A 26 -49.90 90.15 73.98
C VAL A 26 -50.98 90.24 72.90
N ARG A 27 -50.70 91.01 71.84
CA ARG A 27 -51.65 91.21 70.75
C ARG A 27 -51.80 89.95 69.91
N LYS A 28 -53.04 89.55 69.66
CA LYS A 28 -53.34 88.54 68.64
C LYS A 28 -53.39 89.20 67.27
N GLN A 29 -52.75 88.57 66.29
CA GLN A 29 -52.90 88.93 64.88
C GLN A 29 -54.34 88.65 64.44
N PHE A 30 -54.99 89.63 63.81
CA PHE A 30 -56.40 89.58 63.46
C PHE A 30 -56.72 88.37 62.57
N GLY A 31 -57.72 87.58 62.95
CA GLY A 31 -58.18 86.39 62.21
C GLY A 31 -57.34 85.12 62.38
N LYS A 32 -56.19 85.17 63.08
CA LYS A 32 -55.26 84.03 63.19
C LYS A 32 -55.29 83.33 64.56
N GLY A 33 -55.90 83.94 65.58
CA GLY A 33 -55.98 83.37 66.94
C GLY A 33 -54.65 83.31 67.70
N LEU A 34 -53.55 83.72 67.05
CA LEU A 34 -52.16 83.62 67.51
C LEU A 34 -51.57 85.00 67.81
N SER A 35 -50.65 85.07 68.76
CA SER A 35 -49.82 86.24 69.03
C SER A 35 -48.52 86.25 68.23
N GLU A 36 -47.86 87.41 68.11
CA GLU A 36 -46.54 87.53 67.45
C GLU A 36 -45.43 86.72 68.15
N ASN A 37 -45.67 86.28 69.38
CA ASN A 37 -44.76 85.52 70.23
C ASN A 37 -45.12 84.02 70.35
N ASP A 38 -46.10 83.52 69.59
CA ASP A 38 -46.54 82.12 69.70
C ASP A 38 -45.53 81.10 69.13
N TYR A 39 -44.50 81.59 68.42
CA TYR A 39 -43.38 80.79 67.94
C TYR A 39 -42.07 81.43 68.38
N THR A 40 -41.16 80.61 68.91
CA THR A 40 -39.78 81.02 69.19
C THR A 40 -39.05 81.38 67.90
N ASP A 41 -37.99 82.19 67.99
CA ASP A 41 -37.19 82.56 66.82
C ASP A 41 -36.56 81.32 66.14
N GLU A 42 -36.23 80.29 66.91
CA GLU A 42 -35.76 79.00 66.39
C GLU A 42 -36.85 78.26 65.62
N GLU A 43 -38.10 78.29 66.09
CA GLU A 43 -39.24 77.70 65.36
C GLU A 43 -39.51 78.47 64.08
N LYS A 44 -39.45 79.81 64.11
CA LYS A 44 -39.62 80.65 62.92
C LYS A 44 -38.54 80.38 61.87
N VAL A 45 -37.28 80.18 62.28
CA VAL A 45 -36.18 79.79 61.37
C VAL A 45 -36.39 78.39 60.80
N LYS A 46 -36.88 77.44 61.60
CA LYS A 46 -37.21 76.10 61.11
C LYS A 46 -38.37 76.12 60.11
N LEU A 47 -39.37 76.97 60.35
CA LEU A 47 -40.51 77.17 59.46
C LEU A 47 -40.15 77.92 58.17
N SER A 48 -39.23 78.90 58.22
CA SER A 48 -38.80 79.65 57.03
C SER A 48 -37.92 78.85 56.08
N GLY A 49 -37.26 77.80 56.57
CA GLY A 49 -36.50 76.86 55.75
C GLY A 49 -37.37 75.85 54.97
N ILE A 50 -38.68 75.81 55.24
CA ILE A 50 -39.62 74.91 54.55
C ILE A 50 -40.23 75.66 53.36
N ALA A 51 -39.98 75.17 52.14
CA ALA A 51 -40.55 75.76 50.92
C ALA A 51 -42.09 75.65 50.92
N GLU A 52 -42.75 76.68 50.39
CA GLU A 52 -44.21 76.74 50.29
C GLU A 52 -44.74 75.51 49.52
N GLY A 53 -45.60 74.70 50.15
CA GLY A 53 -46.15 73.47 49.58
C GLY A 53 -45.35 72.18 49.81
N ALA A 54 -44.35 72.18 50.71
CA ALA A 54 -43.58 70.97 50.99
C ALA A 54 -44.45 69.81 51.55
N ASN A 55 -44.50 68.69 50.81
CA ASN A 55 -45.21 67.47 51.20
C ASN A 55 -44.46 66.67 52.28
N ARG A 56 -45.21 66.12 53.25
CA ARG A 56 -44.69 65.21 54.28
C ARG A 56 -44.41 63.82 53.69
N THR A 57 -43.14 63.43 53.57
CA THR A 57 -42.77 62.08 53.13
C THR A 57 -43.00 61.06 54.26
N VAL A 58 -43.99 60.17 54.09
CA VAL A 58 -44.22 59.03 55.00
C VAL A 58 -43.68 57.77 54.33
N THR A 59 -42.84 57.00 55.02
CA THR A 59 -42.34 55.70 54.53
C THR A 59 -43.41 54.64 54.77
N ASP A 60 -43.91 54.00 53.72
CA ASP A 60 -44.89 52.91 53.86
C ASP A 60 -44.22 51.65 54.46
N VAL A 61 -44.91 51.00 55.39
CA VAL A 61 -44.43 49.81 56.10
C VAL A 61 -44.55 48.54 55.23
N VAL A 62 -45.29 48.59 54.12
CA VAL A 62 -45.56 47.44 53.22
C VAL A 62 -45.29 47.84 51.76
N LEU A 63 -44.75 46.91 50.97
CA LEU A 63 -44.50 47.10 49.53
C LEU A 63 -45.83 47.20 48.76
N ASN A 64 -46.03 48.32 48.04
CA ASN A 64 -47.22 48.58 47.22
C ASN A 64 -46.80 48.99 45.80
N ILE A 65 -47.30 48.28 44.79
CA ILE A 65 -47.01 48.51 43.35
C ILE A 65 -47.72 49.74 42.75
N THR A 66 -48.55 50.44 43.53
CA THR A 66 -49.30 51.63 43.11
C THR A 66 -48.95 52.90 43.89
N SER A 67 -47.87 52.87 44.69
CA SER A 67 -47.51 54.01 45.56
C SER A 67 -47.01 55.22 44.74
N GLU A 68 -47.50 56.42 45.07
CA GLU A 68 -47.00 57.70 44.55
C GLU A 68 -45.73 58.19 45.30
N ASN A 69 -45.19 57.40 46.23
CA ASN A 69 -44.04 57.76 47.05
C ASN A 69 -42.71 57.69 46.26
N PRO A 70 -41.92 58.79 46.21
CA PRO A 70 -40.67 58.83 45.45
C PRO A 70 -39.57 57.88 45.95
N ILE A 71 -39.56 57.52 47.24
CA ILE A 71 -38.53 56.61 47.81
C ILE A 71 -38.82 55.15 47.44
N GLN A 72 -40.09 54.71 47.47
CA GLN A 72 -40.45 53.35 47.08
C GLN A 72 -40.25 53.13 45.58
N ASN A 73 -40.58 54.11 44.74
CA ASN A 73 -40.31 54.04 43.29
C ASN A 73 -38.81 53.89 42.99
N LYS A 74 -37.92 54.47 43.81
CA LYS A 74 -36.48 54.29 43.64
C LYS A 74 -36.01 52.89 44.01
N ALA A 75 -36.51 52.31 45.10
CA ALA A 75 -36.14 50.97 45.55
C ALA A 75 -36.72 49.86 44.64
N VAL A 76 -38.00 49.96 44.27
CA VAL A 76 -38.65 49.02 43.35
C VAL A 76 -38.03 49.10 41.96
N LYS A 77 -37.73 50.31 41.46
CA LYS A 77 -37.02 50.46 40.19
C LYS A 77 -35.60 49.91 40.24
N ALA A 78 -34.86 50.13 41.33
CA ALA A 78 -33.52 49.56 41.49
C ALA A 78 -33.55 48.03 41.50
N GLU A 79 -34.54 47.42 42.15
CA GLU A 79 -34.71 45.97 42.18
C GLU A 79 -35.20 45.41 40.84
N ALA A 80 -36.09 46.10 40.14
CA ALA A 80 -36.51 45.75 38.78
C ALA A 80 -35.34 45.84 37.79
N ASP A 81 -34.53 46.89 37.87
CA ASP A 81 -33.32 47.06 37.06
C ASP A 81 -32.28 45.97 37.38
N ARG A 82 -32.14 45.59 38.66
CA ARG A 82 -31.28 44.47 39.10
C ARG A 82 -31.75 43.13 38.53
N LEU A 83 -33.02 42.80 38.69
CA LEU A 83 -33.61 41.55 38.19
C LEU A 83 -33.55 41.48 36.67
N GLN A 84 -33.80 42.59 35.96
CA GLN A 84 -33.64 42.67 34.52
C GLN A 84 -32.18 42.41 34.10
N GLY A 85 -31.21 42.96 34.85
CA GLY A 85 -29.79 42.69 34.68
C GLY A 85 -29.39 41.23 34.92
N GLU A 86 -30.02 40.54 35.88
CA GLU A 86 -29.79 39.11 36.14
C GLU A 86 -30.41 38.22 35.07
N ILE A 87 -31.63 38.53 34.63
CA ILE A 87 -32.32 37.78 33.55
C ILE A 87 -31.53 37.89 32.24
N ASN A 88 -31.03 39.07 31.90
CA ASN A 88 -30.20 39.29 30.71
C ASN A 88 -28.88 38.50 30.74
N GLN A 89 -28.43 38.04 31.93
CA GLN A 89 -27.24 37.20 32.08
C GLN A 89 -27.55 35.69 32.04
N LYS A 90 -28.82 35.27 32.08
CA LYS A 90 -29.20 33.84 32.04
C LYS A 90 -29.02 33.21 30.67
N VAL A 91 -29.13 33.98 29.58
CA VAL A 91 -28.72 33.55 28.23
C VAL A 91 -27.28 34.01 28.02
N PRO A 92 -26.29 33.10 27.99
CA PRO A 92 -24.88 33.50 27.91
C PRO A 92 -24.60 34.22 26.58
N SER A 93 -24.25 35.50 26.65
CA SER A 93 -23.94 36.33 25.46
C SER A 93 -22.57 36.04 24.85
N SER A 94 -21.73 35.29 25.56
CA SER A 94 -20.39 34.89 25.12
C SER A 94 -20.28 33.43 24.66
N ARG A 95 -21.33 32.62 24.85
CA ARG A 95 -21.34 31.23 24.38
C ARG A 95 -21.94 31.14 23.00
N THR A 96 -21.30 30.34 22.16
CA THR A 96 -21.79 30.00 20.84
C THR A 96 -22.11 28.52 20.77
N VAL A 97 -23.07 28.15 19.92
CA VAL A 97 -23.28 26.76 19.47
C VAL A 97 -22.79 26.70 18.03
N ASN A 98 -21.71 25.96 17.81
CA ASN A 98 -21.05 25.87 16.51
C ASN A 98 -20.75 27.24 15.86
N GLY A 99 -20.32 28.24 16.65
CA GLY A 99 -20.02 29.58 16.17
C GLY A 99 -21.20 30.56 16.12
N HIS A 100 -22.44 30.09 16.30
CA HIS A 100 -23.64 30.94 16.34
C HIS A 100 -23.96 31.43 17.75
N ALA A 101 -24.20 32.73 17.92
CA ALA A 101 -24.51 33.35 19.21
C ALA A 101 -25.91 32.95 19.71
N LEU A 102 -26.06 32.78 21.03
CA LEU A 102 -27.33 32.43 21.68
C LEU A 102 -28.27 33.64 21.90
N THR A 103 -27.89 34.82 21.44
CA THR A 103 -28.58 36.09 21.72
C THR A 103 -29.79 36.35 20.80
N GLY A 104 -30.13 35.42 19.91
CA GLY A 104 -31.26 35.55 18.97
C GLY A 104 -31.64 34.22 18.30
N ASN A 105 -32.42 34.31 17.23
CA ASN A 105 -32.77 33.14 16.41
C ASN A 105 -31.52 32.55 15.76
N ILE A 106 -31.36 31.24 15.84
CA ILE A 106 -30.19 30.52 15.32
C ILE A 106 -30.57 29.91 13.96
N SER A 107 -29.87 30.31 12.91
CA SER A 107 -29.97 29.69 11.59
C SER A 107 -28.86 28.65 11.42
N LEU A 108 -29.24 27.38 11.38
CA LEU A 108 -28.30 26.27 11.18
C LEU A 108 -28.20 25.90 9.70
N THR A 109 -26.99 25.65 9.24
CA THR A 109 -26.69 25.06 7.94
C THR A 109 -26.46 23.56 8.08
N ALA A 110 -26.43 22.83 6.95
CA ALA A 110 -26.07 21.42 6.95
C ALA A 110 -24.69 21.17 7.62
N ALA A 111 -23.74 22.10 7.45
CA ALA A 111 -22.41 22.00 8.06
C ALA A 111 -22.49 22.09 9.59
N ASP A 112 -23.45 22.87 10.12
CA ASP A 112 -23.60 23.07 11.57
C ASP A 112 -24.09 21.83 12.31
N VAL A 113 -24.76 20.91 11.62
CA VAL A 113 -25.32 19.68 12.19
C VAL A 113 -24.56 18.42 11.73
N GLY A 114 -23.44 18.58 11.05
CA GLY A 114 -22.68 17.45 10.47
C GLY A 114 -23.40 16.76 9.31
N ALA A 115 -24.39 17.41 8.69
CA ALA A 115 -25.01 16.95 7.45
C ALA A 115 -24.15 17.36 6.24
N ASP A 116 -24.34 16.67 5.12
CA ASP A 116 -23.56 16.85 3.89
C ASP A 116 -23.83 18.21 3.22
N ALA A 117 -23.13 19.23 3.70
CA ALA A 117 -23.27 20.60 3.20
C ALA A 117 -22.70 20.80 1.80
N SER A 118 -21.74 19.96 1.40
CA SER A 118 -21.08 20.03 0.10
C SER A 118 -21.78 19.20 -0.97
N GLY A 119 -22.82 18.44 -0.63
CA GLY A 119 -23.50 17.54 -1.56
C GLY A 119 -22.58 16.43 -2.07
N SER A 120 -21.61 16.01 -1.26
CA SER A 120 -20.67 14.94 -1.59
C SER A 120 -21.40 13.63 -1.92
N ALA A 121 -22.50 13.32 -1.23
CA ALA A 121 -23.33 12.16 -1.50
C ALA A 121 -24.03 12.24 -2.86
N ALA A 122 -24.54 13.43 -3.23
CA ALA A 122 -25.12 13.66 -4.55
C ALA A 122 -24.06 13.56 -5.66
N SER A 123 -22.88 14.11 -5.41
CA SER A 123 -21.73 14.04 -6.33
C SER A 123 -21.24 12.60 -6.51
N ALA A 124 -21.15 11.83 -5.43
CA ALA A 124 -20.79 10.42 -5.45
C ALA A 124 -21.83 9.58 -6.22
N LEU A 125 -23.13 9.85 -6.03
CA LEU A 125 -24.20 9.20 -6.79
C LEU A 125 -24.12 9.53 -8.29
N GLY A 126 -23.86 10.79 -8.64
CA GLY A 126 -23.66 11.22 -10.02
C GLY A 126 -22.45 10.54 -10.67
N SER A 127 -21.35 10.44 -9.94
CA SER A 127 -20.11 9.79 -10.39
C SER A 127 -20.32 8.29 -10.59
N ALA A 128 -21.02 7.62 -9.67
CA ALA A 128 -21.36 6.20 -9.77
C ALA A 128 -22.28 5.91 -10.97
N LYS A 129 -23.29 6.76 -11.22
CA LYS A 129 -24.15 6.67 -12.41
C LYS A 129 -23.33 6.81 -13.69
N SER A 130 -22.53 7.87 -13.79
CA SER A 130 -21.71 8.12 -14.98
C SER A 130 -20.70 7.00 -15.26
N TYR A 131 -20.07 6.44 -14.22
CA TYR A 131 -19.21 5.28 -14.35
C TYR A 131 -19.97 4.05 -14.86
N THR A 132 -21.15 3.79 -14.31
CA THR A 132 -22.00 2.66 -14.71
C THR A 132 -22.45 2.80 -16.16
N ASP A 133 -22.92 3.99 -16.56
CA ASP A 133 -23.35 4.28 -17.93
C ASP A 133 -22.19 4.09 -18.91
N LYS A 134 -20.98 4.55 -18.56
CA LYS A 134 -19.79 4.31 -19.37
C LYS A 134 -19.49 2.82 -19.53
N LYS A 135 -19.56 2.03 -18.45
CA LYS A 135 -19.35 0.58 -18.53
C LYS A 135 -20.39 -0.13 -19.38
N ILE A 136 -21.65 0.32 -19.34
CA ILE A 136 -22.70 -0.19 -20.22
C ILE A 136 -22.34 0.13 -21.68
N VAL A 137 -21.99 1.37 -22.00
CA VAL A 137 -21.59 1.78 -23.35
C VAL A 137 -20.39 0.98 -23.85
N ASP A 138 -19.34 0.86 -23.04
CA ASP A 138 -18.14 0.09 -23.39
C ASP A 138 -18.49 -1.39 -23.69
N LEU A 139 -19.44 -2.00 -22.96
CA LEU A 139 -19.89 -3.39 -23.20
C LEU A 139 -20.80 -3.55 -24.42
N ILE A 140 -21.64 -2.56 -24.72
CA ILE A 140 -22.66 -2.68 -25.78
C ILE A 140 -22.20 -2.13 -27.13
N GLY A 141 -21.26 -1.20 -27.23
CA GLY A 141 -20.90 -0.62 -28.54
C GLY A 141 -19.85 0.50 -28.55
N GLY A 142 -19.13 0.71 -27.45
CA GLY A 142 -18.12 1.78 -27.32
C GLY A 142 -16.67 1.32 -27.51
N ALA A 143 -16.41 0.04 -27.75
CA ALA A 143 -15.05 -0.47 -27.94
C ALA A 143 -14.51 -0.16 -29.35
N PRO A 144 -13.20 0.13 -29.50
CA PRO A 144 -12.61 0.55 -30.77
C PRO A 144 -12.26 -0.60 -31.72
N GLU A 145 -12.23 -1.85 -31.24
CA GLU A 145 -11.88 -3.04 -32.00
C GLU A 145 -13.14 -3.84 -32.39
N THR A 146 -13.08 -4.54 -33.52
CA THR A 146 -14.22 -5.30 -34.04
C THR A 146 -14.48 -6.56 -33.20
N LEU A 147 -15.75 -6.80 -32.84
CA LEU A 147 -16.23 -7.96 -32.06
C LEU A 147 -15.85 -7.94 -30.58
N ASP A 148 -15.52 -6.76 -30.04
CA ASP A 148 -15.22 -6.60 -28.62
C ASP A 148 -16.45 -6.20 -27.79
N THR A 149 -17.56 -5.82 -28.45
CA THR A 149 -18.83 -5.51 -27.80
C THR A 149 -19.93 -6.51 -28.12
N LEU A 150 -20.91 -6.60 -27.21
CA LEU A 150 -22.05 -7.50 -27.37
C LEU A 150 -22.87 -7.19 -28.63
N LYS A 151 -22.98 -5.90 -29.02
CA LYS A 151 -23.69 -5.53 -30.24
C LYS A 151 -22.93 -5.97 -31.49
N GLU A 152 -21.62 -5.81 -31.52
CA GLU A 152 -20.82 -6.22 -32.67
C GLU A 152 -20.85 -7.74 -32.85
N VAL A 153 -20.76 -8.49 -31.75
CA VAL A 153 -20.91 -9.96 -31.78
C VAL A 153 -22.31 -10.36 -32.25
N ALA A 154 -23.36 -9.70 -31.75
CA ALA A 154 -24.74 -9.98 -32.15
C ALA A 154 -24.98 -9.65 -33.64
N ASP A 155 -24.51 -8.49 -34.10
CA ASP A 155 -24.62 -8.05 -35.50
C ASP A 155 -23.82 -8.97 -36.41
N ALA A 156 -22.62 -9.41 -36.01
CA ALA A 156 -21.82 -10.35 -36.77
C ALA A 156 -22.46 -11.74 -36.84
N LEU A 157 -23.05 -12.21 -35.75
CA LEU A 157 -23.78 -13.48 -35.74
C LEU A 157 -25.03 -13.41 -36.64
N ALA A 158 -25.76 -12.29 -36.60
CA ALA A 158 -26.92 -12.05 -37.46
C ALA A 158 -26.54 -11.94 -38.94
N ALA A 159 -25.43 -11.26 -39.26
CA ALA A 159 -24.93 -11.13 -40.63
C ALA A 159 -24.41 -12.45 -41.20
N ASN A 160 -23.97 -13.39 -40.35
CA ASN A 160 -23.43 -14.68 -40.74
C ASN A 160 -24.37 -15.85 -40.38
N HIS A 161 -25.68 -15.61 -40.39
CA HIS A 161 -26.69 -16.60 -40.03
C HIS A 161 -26.52 -17.94 -40.77
N ASP A 162 -26.24 -17.88 -42.08
CA ASP A 162 -26.01 -19.08 -42.91
C ASP A 162 -24.78 -19.89 -42.46
N VAL A 163 -23.74 -19.21 -41.95
CA VAL A 163 -22.53 -19.88 -41.42
C VAL A 163 -22.85 -20.57 -40.09
N VAL A 164 -23.68 -19.95 -39.26
CA VAL A 164 -24.15 -20.52 -37.99
C VAL A 164 -25.01 -21.75 -38.25
N GLU A 165 -25.97 -21.66 -39.17
CA GLU A 165 -26.79 -22.79 -39.60
C GLU A 165 -25.95 -23.92 -40.20
N ALA A 166 -24.97 -23.58 -41.05
CA ALA A 166 -24.07 -24.57 -41.64
C ALA A 166 -23.18 -25.25 -40.60
N LEU A 167 -22.72 -24.52 -39.57
CA LEU A 167 -21.93 -25.07 -38.47
C LEU A 167 -22.77 -25.99 -37.59
N ASP A 168 -24.00 -25.60 -37.26
CA ASP A 168 -24.94 -26.41 -36.49
C ASP A 168 -25.29 -27.72 -37.21
N ALA A 169 -25.58 -27.63 -38.52
CA ALA A 169 -25.78 -28.80 -39.37
C ALA A 169 -24.52 -29.67 -39.52
N ALA A 170 -23.34 -29.07 -39.66
CA ALA A 170 -22.08 -29.80 -39.75
C ALA A 170 -21.76 -30.53 -38.43
N ILE A 171 -21.96 -29.89 -37.27
CA ILE A 171 -21.76 -30.53 -35.96
C ILE A 171 -22.78 -31.66 -35.76
N GLY A 172 -24.06 -31.43 -36.10
CA GLY A 172 -25.12 -32.44 -36.03
C GLY A 172 -24.88 -33.67 -36.92
N THR A 173 -24.05 -33.56 -37.95
CA THR A 173 -23.72 -34.66 -38.87
C THR A 173 -22.39 -35.36 -38.58
N LYS A 174 -21.56 -34.84 -37.66
CA LYS A 174 -20.23 -35.43 -37.37
C LYS A 174 -20.30 -36.77 -36.64
N ALA A 175 -21.41 -37.10 -36.00
CA ALA A 175 -21.86 -38.46 -35.70
C ALA A 175 -23.26 -38.41 -35.09
N SER A 176 -24.30 -38.69 -35.86
CA SER A 176 -25.61 -38.93 -35.25
C SER A 176 -25.52 -40.19 -34.39
N ALA A 177 -26.26 -40.25 -33.28
CA ALA A 177 -26.30 -41.45 -32.46
C ALA A 177 -26.68 -42.67 -33.30
N GLU A 178 -27.52 -42.50 -34.32
CA GLU A 178 -27.88 -43.54 -35.28
C GLU A 178 -26.68 -44.03 -36.11
N ALA A 179 -25.81 -43.14 -36.60
CA ALA A 179 -24.65 -43.53 -37.41
C ALA A 179 -23.61 -44.30 -36.58
N LEU A 180 -23.37 -43.87 -35.34
CA LEU A 180 -22.49 -44.59 -34.41
C LEU A 180 -23.09 -45.94 -33.99
N GLN A 181 -24.39 -45.97 -33.71
CA GLN A 181 -25.12 -47.20 -33.40
C GLN A 181 -25.08 -48.17 -34.59
N ALA A 182 -25.24 -47.68 -35.82
CA ALA A 182 -25.17 -48.48 -37.03
C ALA A 182 -23.76 -49.05 -37.27
N HIS A 183 -22.69 -48.25 -37.08
CA HIS A 183 -21.32 -48.73 -37.15
C HIS A 183 -21.03 -49.78 -36.06
N THR A 184 -21.39 -49.50 -34.81
CA THR A 184 -21.17 -50.42 -33.67
C THR A 184 -21.94 -51.74 -33.84
N ASN A 185 -23.12 -51.69 -34.45
CA ASN A 185 -23.91 -52.88 -34.76
C ASN A 185 -23.52 -53.54 -36.09
N SER A 186 -22.63 -52.92 -36.89
CA SER A 186 -22.19 -53.47 -38.17
C SER A 186 -21.34 -54.71 -37.93
N GLN A 187 -21.84 -55.84 -38.42
CA GLN A 187 -21.13 -57.12 -38.46
C GLN A 187 -20.77 -57.47 -39.92
N SER A 188 -20.59 -56.45 -40.75
CA SER A 188 -19.95 -56.61 -42.05
C SER A 188 -18.44 -56.43 -41.88
N ASN A 189 -17.65 -57.13 -42.69
CA ASN A 189 -16.17 -57.15 -42.71
C ASN A 189 -15.53 -55.90 -42.06
N PRO A 190 -14.89 -56.00 -40.87
CA PRO A 190 -14.02 -57.12 -40.43
C PRO A 190 -14.60 -58.17 -39.47
N HIS A 191 -15.80 -58.01 -38.90
CA HIS A 191 -16.34 -59.00 -37.96
C HIS A 191 -17.42 -59.85 -38.61
N LYS A 192 -17.30 -61.18 -38.57
CA LYS A 192 -18.14 -62.19 -39.26
C LYS A 192 -17.91 -62.38 -40.77
N VAL A 193 -16.65 -62.34 -41.20
CA VAL A 193 -16.30 -62.77 -42.57
C VAL A 193 -16.63 -64.26 -42.79
N THR A 194 -17.32 -64.59 -43.87
CA THR A 194 -17.64 -65.97 -44.25
C THR A 194 -16.50 -66.60 -45.05
N LYS A 195 -16.47 -67.95 -45.15
CA LYS A 195 -15.45 -68.67 -45.95
C LYS A 195 -15.51 -68.24 -47.42
N GLU A 196 -16.68 -67.93 -47.94
CA GLU A 196 -16.88 -67.41 -49.29
C GLU A 196 -16.26 -66.01 -49.45
N GLN A 197 -16.42 -65.13 -48.45
CA GLN A 197 -15.89 -63.75 -48.50
C GLN A 197 -14.36 -63.70 -48.53
N VAL A 198 -13.68 -64.74 -48.03
CA VAL A 198 -12.21 -64.87 -48.08
C VAL A 198 -11.73 -65.85 -49.16
N GLY A 199 -12.61 -66.29 -50.06
CA GLY A 199 -12.26 -67.18 -51.18
C GLY A 199 -12.00 -68.65 -50.80
N LEU A 200 -12.39 -69.06 -49.59
CA LEU A 200 -12.23 -70.41 -49.04
C LEU A 200 -13.54 -71.24 -49.09
N GLY A 201 -14.52 -70.84 -49.90
CA GLY A 201 -15.84 -71.50 -49.95
C GLY A 201 -15.81 -72.99 -50.32
N ASN A 202 -14.77 -73.45 -51.02
CA ASN A 202 -14.59 -74.86 -51.38
C ASN A 202 -13.79 -75.66 -50.32
N VAL A 203 -13.32 -75.01 -49.24
CA VAL A 203 -12.50 -75.66 -48.21
C VAL A 203 -13.40 -76.22 -47.11
N GLU A 204 -13.41 -77.54 -47.00
CA GLU A 204 -14.12 -78.26 -45.94
C GLU A 204 -13.50 -78.01 -44.56
N ASP A 205 -14.33 -77.94 -43.51
CA ASP A 205 -13.87 -77.83 -42.12
C ASP A 205 -13.69 -79.22 -41.51
N LYS A 206 -12.53 -79.84 -41.73
CA LYS A 206 -12.23 -81.17 -41.21
C LYS A 206 -11.09 -81.10 -40.20
N THR A 207 -11.24 -81.85 -39.11
CA THR A 207 -10.16 -82.07 -38.16
C THR A 207 -9.07 -82.94 -38.79
N GLY A 208 -7.84 -82.81 -38.28
CA GLY A 208 -6.74 -83.69 -38.71
C GLY A 208 -7.04 -85.18 -38.47
N ALA A 209 -7.95 -85.52 -37.56
CA ALA A 209 -8.38 -86.90 -37.33
C ALA A 209 -9.31 -87.40 -38.44
N GLU A 210 -10.27 -86.59 -38.89
CA GLU A 210 -11.14 -86.92 -40.03
C GLU A 210 -10.33 -87.07 -41.31
N ILE A 211 -9.40 -86.14 -41.59
CA ILE A 211 -8.50 -86.21 -42.75
C ILE A 211 -7.68 -87.51 -42.72
N ARG A 212 -7.14 -87.90 -41.57
CA ARG A 212 -6.37 -89.15 -41.44
C ARG A 212 -7.26 -90.39 -41.49
N GLY A 213 -8.51 -90.31 -41.04
CA GLY A 213 -9.49 -91.40 -41.11
C GLY A 213 -9.94 -91.67 -42.54
N GLU A 214 -10.00 -90.64 -43.37
CA GLU A 214 -10.26 -90.73 -44.82
C GLU A 214 -9.06 -91.28 -45.61
N MET A 215 -7.84 -91.30 -45.04
CA MET A 215 -6.68 -91.93 -45.66
C MET A 215 -6.68 -93.43 -45.35
N THR A 216 -7.41 -94.22 -46.14
CA THR A 216 -7.35 -95.67 -45.99
C THR A 216 -6.06 -96.23 -46.58
N LYS A 217 -5.62 -97.38 -46.04
CA LYS A 217 -4.48 -98.13 -46.58
C LYS A 217 -4.63 -98.40 -48.08
N ALA A 218 -5.85 -98.69 -48.53
CA ALA A 218 -6.15 -98.94 -49.94
C ALA A 218 -5.94 -97.70 -50.82
N GLU A 219 -6.29 -96.51 -50.34
CA GLU A 219 -6.09 -95.25 -51.08
C GLU A 219 -4.61 -94.87 -51.15
N VAL A 220 -3.86 -95.08 -50.06
CA VAL A 220 -2.41 -94.83 -50.03
C VAL A 220 -1.67 -95.80 -50.96
N GLU A 221 -2.02 -97.09 -50.95
CA GLU A 221 -1.45 -98.08 -51.87
C GLU A 221 -1.79 -97.77 -53.33
N LYS A 222 -3.02 -97.35 -53.62
CA LYS A 222 -3.43 -96.91 -54.96
C LYS A 222 -2.65 -95.68 -55.44
N ALA A 223 -2.39 -94.72 -54.55
CA ALA A 223 -1.62 -93.52 -54.87
C ALA A 223 -0.13 -93.81 -55.08
N LEU A 224 0.44 -94.73 -54.29
CA LEU A 224 1.86 -95.11 -54.39
C LEU A 224 2.13 -96.06 -55.57
N GLY A 225 1.11 -96.80 -56.03
CA GLY A 225 1.24 -97.78 -57.11
C GLY A 225 1.96 -99.08 -56.70
N TYR A 226 2.30 -99.24 -55.42
CA TYR A 226 2.86 -100.46 -54.83
C TYR A 226 2.53 -100.55 -53.33
N THR A 227 2.71 -101.74 -52.74
CA THR A 227 2.56 -101.97 -51.28
C THR A 227 3.93 -102.02 -50.60
N PRO A 228 4.29 -101.07 -49.72
CA PRO A 228 5.56 -101.09 -48.98
C PRO A 228 5.70 -102.30 -48.03
N SER A 229 6.88 -102.90 -47.95
CA SER A 229 7.19 -104.00 -47.01
C SER A 229 7.53 -103.49 -45.60
N ALA A 230 7.22 -104.26 -44.55
CA ALA A 230 7.46 -103.87 -43.16
C ALA A 230 8.97 -103.87 -42.79
N ILE A 231 9.42 -102.89 -41.99
CA ILE A 231 10.78 -102.81 -41.43
C ILE A 231 10.80 -103.56 -40.08
N THR A 232 11.51 -104.68 -39.97
CA THR A 232 11.41 -105.59 -38.80
C THR A 232 12.61 -105.60 -37.84
N ASN A 233 13.67 -104.80 -38.04
CA ASN A 233 14.93 -104.92 -37.29
C ASN A 233 15.41 -103.65 -36.54
N VAL A 234 14.51 -102.75 -36.15
CA VAL A 234 14.85 -101.67 -35.20
C VAL A 234 13.90 -101.76 -34.00
N PRO A 235 14.38 -102.23 -32.82
CA PRO A 235 13.57 -102.19 -31.61
C PRO A 235 13.51 -100.76 -31.08
N ASP A 236 12.30 -100.27 -30.86
CA ASP A 236 12.06 -98.98 -30.21
C ASP A 236 12.15 -99.18 -28.69
N VAL A 237 13.17 -98.61 -28.04
CA VAL A 237 13.36 -98.70 -26.58
C VAL A 237 13.34 -97.32 -25.94
N ALA A 238 12.55 -97.18 -24.87
CA ALA A 238 12.23 -95.90 -24.26
C ALA A 238 13.41 -95.20 -23.54
N THR A 239 14.47 -95.92 -23.13
CA THR A 239 15.73 -95.35 -22.64
C THR A 239 16.93 -96.26 -22.94
N ASN A 240 18.10 -95.67 -23.22
CA ASN A 240 19.36 -96.37 -23.53
C ASN A 240 20.29 -96.40 -22.29
N ASP A 241 19.96 -97.22 -21.30
CA ASP A 241 20.71 -97.33 -20.04
C ASP A 241 21.75 -98.47 -20.13
N GLN A 242 23.03 -98.14 -20.27
CA GLN A 242 24.12 -99.10 -20.47
C GLN A 242 25.12 -99.09 -19.30
N THR A 243 25.63 -100.27 -18.92
CA THR A 243 26.66 -100.45 -17.87
C THR A 243 28.01 -100.82 -18.50
N PRO A 244 28.84 -99.86 -18.92
CA PRO A 244 30.09 -100.15 -19.61
C PRO A 244 31.21 -100.59 -18.64
N THR A 245 31.94 -101.65 -18.98
CA THR A 245 33.16 -102.08 -18.28
C THR A 245 34.38 -101.32 -18.79
N PHE A 246 35.19 -100.72 -17.91
CA PHE A 246 36.42 -99.99 -18.26
C PHE A 246 37.55 -100.12 -17.23
N THR A 247 38.78 -99.72 -17.59
CA THR A 247 39.97 -99.70 -16.71
C THR A 247 40.66 -98.34 -16.83
N GLN A 248 41.21 -97.82 -15.72
CA GLN A 248 41.91 -96.53 -15.72
C GLN A 248 43.14 -96.55 -16.65
N ALA A 249 43.32 -95.48 -17.42
CA ALA A 249 44.48 -95.34 -18.31
C ALA A 249 45.80 -95.13 -17.52
N ALA A 250 46.92 -95.58 -18.08
CA ALA A 250 48.23 -95.47 -17.44
C ALA A 250 48.76 -94.02 -17.33
N GLY A 251 48.33 -93.12 -18.21
CA GLY A 251 48.78 -91.72 -18.26
C GLY A 251 47.71 -90.78 -18.83
N ARG A 252 47.90 -89.47 -18.64
CA ARG A 252 46.99 -88.45 -19.20
C ARG A 252 47.15 -88.37 -20.71
N ALA A 253 46.03 -88.54 -21.41
CA ALA A 253 45.95 -88.38 -22.87
C ALA A 253 44.60 -87.75 -23.25
N ASN A 254 44.56 -87.03 -24.37
CA ASN A 254 43.32 -86.49 -24.91
C ASN A 254 42.45 -87.61 -25.51
N ILE A 255 41.14 -87.41 -25.51
CA ILE A 255 40.18 -88.29 -26.20
C ILE A 255 40.21 -87.98 -27.70
N ALA A 256 40.21 -89.03 -28.54
CA ALA A 256 40.12 -88.91 -29.98
C ALA A 256 38.80 -89.52 -30.50
N SER A 257 38.32 -89.02 -31.64
CA SER A 257 37.10 -89.54 -32.28
C SER A 257 37.31 -90.99 -32.75
N GLY A 258 36.29 -91.83 -32.57
CA GLY A 258 36.33 -93.25 -32.93
C GLY A 258 36.92 -94.19 -31.87
N GLU A 259 37.36 -93.66 -30.71
CA GLU A 259 37.82 -94.51 -29.61
C GLU A 259 36.68 -95.30 -28.96
N LYS A 260 37.01 -96.50 -28.47
CA LYS A 260 36.05 -97.30 -27.70
C LYS A 260 35.61 -96.54 -26.45
N LEU A 261 34.33 -96.60 -26.11
CA LEU A 261 33.77 -95.96 -24.91
C LEU A 261 34.55 -96.36 -23.63
N SER A 262 34.97 -97.61 -23.50
CA SER A 262 35.78 -98.08 -22.37
C SER A 262 37.16 -97.41 -22.30
N THR A 263 37.77 -97.10 -23.44
CA THR A 263 39.03 -96.35 -23.53
C THR A 263 38.83 -94.89 -23.13
N ILE A 264 37.74 -94.28 -23.60
CA ILE A 264 37.38 -92.90 -23.26
C ILE A 264 37.16 -92.76 -21.75
N LEU A 265 36.35 -93.64 -21.16
CA LEU A 265 36.07 -93.66 -19.72
C LEU A 265 37.34 -93.92 -18.90
N GLY A 266 38.24 -94.80 -19.37
CA GLY A 266 39.54 -95.04 -18.76
C GLY A 266 40.44 -93.81 -18.73
N LYS A 267 40.47 -93.01 -19.82
CA LYS A 267 41.21 -91.75 -19.90
C LYS A 267 40.61 -90.68 -18.98
N ILE A 268 39.29 -90.52 -18.97
CA ILE A 268 38.58 -89.59 -18.08
C ILE A 268 38.92 -89.90 -16.62
N MET A 269 38.88 -91.18 -16.23
CA MET A 269 39.24 -91.61 -14.87
C MET A 269 40.70 -91.33 -14.51
N LYS A 270 41.62 -91.36 -15.46
CA LYS A 270 43.02 -90.99 -15.22
C LYS A 270 43.19 -89.50 -15.01
N TRP A 271 42.50 -88.67 -15.79
CA TRP A 271 42.46 -87.22 -15.57
C TRP A 271 41.90 -86.90 -14.17
N TYR A 272 40.77 -87.49 -13.78
CA TYR A 272 40.18 -87.30 -12.45
C TYR A 272 41.11 -87.72 -11.31
N ALA A 273 41.76 -88.89 -11.40
CA ALA A 273 42.65 -89.34 -10.33
C ALA A 273 43.92 -88.49 -10.20
N ASP A 274 44.42 -87.94 -11.30
CA ASP A 274 45.62 -87.10 -11.28
C ASP A 274 45.32 -85.63 -10.95
N PHE A 275 44.08 -85.16 -11.09
CA PHE A 275 43.63 -83.88 -10.54
C PHE A 275 43.61 -84.00 -9.00
N LYS A 276 44.79 -83.84 -8.37
CA LYS A 276 44.98 -83.91 -6.91
C LYS A 276 44.06 -82.93 -6.16
N ALA A 277 43.95 -83.11 -4.84
CA ALA A 277 43.09 -82.36 -3.91
C ALA A 277 43.04 -80.83 -4.12
N VAL A 278 44.12 -80.22 -4.62
CA VAL A 278 44.22 -78.79 -5.02
C VAL A 278 43.01 -78.24 -5.79
N ALA A 279 42.39 -79.04 -6.66
CA ALA A 279 41.25 -78.57 -7.47
C ALA A 279 39.94 -78.50 -6.68
N PHE A 280 39.85 -79.15 -5.52
CA PHE A 280 38.62 -79.31 -4.74
C PHE A 280 38.72 -78.73 -3.32
N SER A 281 39.90 -78.70 -2.69
CA SER A 281 40.09 -78.17 -1.34
C SER A 281 40.21 -76.63 -1.32
N GLY A 282 40.65 -76.04 -2.44
CA GLY A 282 41.05 -74.63 -2.51
C GLY A 282 42.30 -74.30 -1.66
N SER A 283 42.91 -75.29 -1.02
CA SER A 283 44.09 -75.11 -0.17
C SER A 283 45.33 -74.94 -1.03
N TYR A 284 45.97 -73.78 -0.89
CA TYR A 284 47.25 -73.50 -1.54
C TYR A 284 48.34 -74.53 -1.13
N ASN A 285 48.20 -75.16 0.04
CA ASN A 285 49.16 -76.12 0.57
C ASN A 285 49.23 -77.45 -0.21
N ASP A 286 48.26 -77.73 -1.07
CA ASP A 286 48.16 -79.01 -1.76
C ASP A 286 48.99 -79.04 -3.06
N LEU A 287 49.56 -77.90 -3.49
CA LEU A 287 50.42 -77.77 -4.67
C LEU A 287 51.86 -78.21 -4.34
N SER A 288 52.45 -79.15 -5.11
CA SER A 288 53.88 -79.45 -5.08
C SER A 288 54.65 -78.68 -6.18
N ASN A 289 55.96 -78.47 -6.03
CA ASN A 289 56.84 -77.74 -6.97
C ASN A 289 56.45 -76.27 -7.24
N ARG A 290 56.24 -75.48 -6.19
CA ARG A 290 55.93 -74.05 -6.32
C ARG A 290 57.19 -73.25 -6.68
N PRO A 291 57.08 -72.20 -7.52
CA PRO A 291 58.16 -71.23 -7.69
C PRO A 291 58.46 -70.53 -6.37
N SER A 292 59.74 -70.34 -6.04
CA SER A 292 60.14 -69.45 -4.95
C SER A 292 59.92 -68.00 -5.38
N ILE A 293 59.15 -67.24 -4.59
CA ILE A 293 58.95 -65.80 -4.84
C ILE A 293 60.28 -65.09 -4.55
N PRO A 294 60.86 -64.33 -5.49
CA PRO A 294 62.07 -63.54 -5.22
C PRO A 294 61.81 -62.59 -4.04
N ALA A 295 62.81 -62.44 -3.16
CA ALA A 295 62.70 -61.61 -1.95
C ALA A 295 62.06 -60.24 -2.25
N ALA A 296 61.12 -59.83 -1.38
CA ALA A 296 60.23 -58.68 -1.53
C ALA A 296 60.86 -57.45 -2.22
N VAL A 297 60.14 -56.89 -3.20
CA VAL A 297 60.44 -55.60 -3.83
C VAL A 297 60.57 -54.56 -2.73
N ALA A 298 61.77 -54.01 -2.57
CA ALA A 298 62.07 -53.08 -1.48
C ALA A 298 61.49 -51.69 -1.79
N VAL A 299 60.83 -51.06 -0.82
CA VAL A 299 60.18 -49.73 -0.97
C VAL A 299 60.86 -48.73 -0.03
N LYS A 300 61.12 -47.49 -0.48
CA LYS A 300 61.81 -46.45 0.28
C LYS A 300 61.08 -45.10 0.18
N GLY A 301 60.84 -44.47 1.32
CA GLY A 301 60.29 -43.11 1.41
C GLY A 301 61.28 -42.01 1.05
N ASN A 302 60.80 -40.84 0.63
CA ASN A 302 61.65 -39.73 0.17
C ASN A 302 62.59 -39.17 1.27
N ALA A 303 62.22 -39.34 2.54
CA ALA A 303 63.00 -38.91 3.70
C ALA A 303 63.79 -40.04 4.40
N GLU A 304 63.66 -41.30 3.95
CA GLU A 304 64.35 -42.43 4.55
C GLU A 304 65.75 -42.62 3.94
N SER A 305 66.70 -43.21 4.66
CA SER A 305 68.05 -43.48 4.15
C SER A 305 68.20 -44.90 3.57
N SER A 306 67.35 -45.85 3.97
CA SER A 306 67.42 -47.27 3.58
C SER A 306 66.08 -47.84 3.12
N TYR A 307 66.10 -48.92 2.32
CA TYR A 307 64.90 -49.58 1.82
C TYR A 307 64.27 -50.54 2.84
N ARG A 308 62.94 -50.65 2.83
CA ARG A 308 62.17 -51.58 3.67
C ARG A 308 61.82 -52.84 2.87
N THR A 309 61.88 -54.02 3.50
CA THR A 309 61.56 -55.32 2.89
C THR A 309 60.53 -56.10 3.71
N GLY A 310 59.70 -56.93 3.07
CA GLY A 310 58.65 -57.74 3.72
C GLY A 310 57.26 -57.10 3.66
N ASN A 311 56.40 -57.34 4.64
CA ASN A 311 55.11 -56.64 4.75
C ASN A 311 55.35 -55.21 5.29
N VAL A 312 55.23 -54.21 4.42
CA VAL A 312 55.57 -52.81 4.72
C VAL A 312 54.29 -51.99 4.94
N ASN A 313 54.04 -51.55 6.18
CA ASN A 313 53.02 -50.53 6.49
C ASN A 313 53.64 -49.13 6.41
N LEU A 314 53.11 -48.24 5.57
CA LEU A 314 53.59 -46.88 5.37
C LEU A 314 52.72 -45.87 6.13
N THR A 315 53.34 -44.95 6.86
CA THR A 315 52.68 -43.79 7.47
C THR A 315 52.88 -42.53 6.62
N PRO A 316 52.08 -41.46 6.81
CA PRO A 316 52.29 -40.17 6.13
C PRO A 316 53.73 -39.63 6.27
N GLU A 317 54.36 -39.89 7.42
CA GLU A 317 55.73 -39.51 7.72
C GLU A 317 56.75 -40.30 6.87
N ASN A 318 56.51 -41.60 6.64
CA ASN A 318 57.33 -42.40 5.73
C ASN A 318 57.24 -41.90 4.27
N LEU A 319 56.16 -41.21 3.89
CA LEU A 319 55.97 -40.70 2.52
C LEU A 319 56.45 -39.25 2.33
N GLY A 320 56.85 -38.57 3.41
CA GLY A 320 57.17 -37.13 3.37
C GLY A 320 55.95 -36.23 3.17
N ALA A 321 54.77 -36.67 3.62
CA ALA A 321 53.57 -35.84 3.58
C ALA A 321 53.72 -34.65 4.55
N ALA A 322 53.39 -33.44 4.08
CA ALA A 322 53.46 -32.24 4.90
C ALA A 322 52.46 -32.32 6.07
N SER A 323 52.85 -31.80 7.24
CA SER A 323 51.97 -31.72 8.42
C SER A 323 50.66 -30.99 8.10
N ALA A 324 49.57 -31.44 8.73
CA ALA A 324 48.24 -30.85 8.59
C ALA A 324 48.17 -29.35 8.92
N SER A 325 49.17 -28.85 9.67
CA SER A 325 49.44 -27.43 9.86
C SER A 325 50.91 -27.15 9.57
N HIS A 326 51.17 -26.22 8.66
CA HIS A 326 52.49 -25.68 8.35
C HIS A 326 52.36 -24.19 7.99
N SER A 327 53.48 -23.46 8.03
CA SER A 327 53.51 -22.03 7.70
C SER A 327 54.31 -21.76 6.42
N HIS A 328 53.93 -20.69 5.73
CA HIS A 328 54.69 -20.11 4.64
C HIS A 328 55.15 -18.70 5.02
N THR A 329 56.37 -18.35 4.66
CA THR A 329 56.82 -16.96 4.66
C THR A 329 56.14 -16.20 3.52
N ALA A 330 55.99 -14.88 3.66
CA ALA A 330 55.32 -14.05 2.63
C ALA A 330 55.96 -14.18 1.24
N GLY A 331 57.27 -14.44 1.15
CA GLY A 331 57.98 -14.67 -0.11
C GLY A 331 57.67 -16.00 -0.80
N GLN A 332 57.04 -16.95 -0.09
CA GLN A 332 56.66 -18.26 -0.63
C GLN A 332 55.25 -18.27 -1.24
N VAL A 333 54.51 -17.15 -1.16
CA VAL A 333 53.12 -17.04 -1.61
C VAL A 333 53.02 -15.96 -2.70
N SER A 334 52.75 -16.38 -3.94
CA SER A 334 52.50 -15.48 -5.07
C SER A 334 51.09 -14.87 -4.98
N GLY A 335 50.97 -13.55 -5.18
CA GLY A 335 49.67 -12.85 -5.22
C GLY A 335 49.25 -12.13 -3.92
N LEU A 336 50.13 -12.00 -2.93
CA LEU A 336 49.88 -11.14 -1.76
C LEU A 336 49.90 -9.65 -2.17
N PRO A 337 48.87 -8.86 -1.83
CA PRO A 337 48.88 -7.42 -2.09
C PRO A 337 49.98 -6.73 -1.27
N SER A 338 50.58 -5.67 -1.83
CA SER A 338 51.70 -4.93 -1.21
C SER A 338 51.35 -4.25 0.11
N SER A 339 50.06 -4.14 0.45
CA SER A 339 49.57 -3.74 1.77
C SER A 339 48.15 -4.25 1.99
N LEU A 340 47.90 -4.85 3.15
CA LEU A 340 46.54 -4.94 3.72
C LEU A 340 46.21 -3.59 4.37
N PRO A 341 44.93 -3.15 4.40
CA PRO A 341 44.56 -1.94 5.11
C PRO A 341 45.08 -2.01 6.55
N ALA A 342 45.78 -0.96 6.97
CA ALA A 342 46.48 -0.92 8.25
C ALA A 342 45.51 -1.25 9.40
N ASN A 343 45.87 -2.25 10.22
CA ASN A 343 45.16 -2.77 11.38
C ASN A 343 43.98 -3.75 11.17
N GLY A 344 44.13 -4.70 10.24
CA GLY A 344 43.52 -6.03 10.44
C GLY A 344 42.00 -6.07 10.63
N GLY A 345 41.26 -5.10 10.08
CA GLY A 345 39.79 -5.13 10.06
C GLY A 345 39.07 -4.65 11.33
N THR A 346 39.69 -3.88 12.23
CA THR A 346 38.98 -3.32 13.40
C THR A 346 39.42 -1.88 13.72
N ALA A 347 38.85 -0.90 13.03
CA ALA A 347 39.00 0.53 13.38
C ALA A 347 37.75 1.03 14.15
N ASN A 348 37.99 1.85 15.17
CA ASN A 348 36.98 2.46 16.04
C ASN A 348 35.80 3.11 15.29
N TYR A 349 34.56 2.86 15.75
CA TYR A 349 33.31 3.32 15.14
C TYR A 349 33.02 4.82 15.18
N ALA A 350 33.98 5.65 15.57
CA ALA A 350 33.79 7.09 15.70
C ALA A 350 33.98 7.89 14.38
N ASN A 351 34.59 7.32 13.33
CA ASN A 351 34.96 8.05 12.11
C ASN A 351 34.79 7.23 10.81
N TYR A 352 33.72 6.45 10.68
CA TYR A 352 33.51 5.63 9.47
C TYR A 352 33.22 6.45 8.20
N LEU A 353 32.80 7.71 8.34
CA LEU A 353 32.71 8.65 7.24
C LEU A 353 33.86 9.65 7.41
N ASN A 354 35.01 9.38 6.79
CA ASN A 354 36.16 10.30 6.77
C ASN A 354 35.78 11.63 6.09
N ALA A 355 35.04 12.49 6.80
CA ALA A 355 34.60 13.77 6.29
C ALA A 355 35.78 14.75 6.28
N VAL A 356 36.04 15.35 5.12
CA VAL A 356 37.19 16.23 4.91
C VAL A 356 36.82 17.68 5.25
N ASN A 357 37.59 18.33 6.12
CA ASN A 357 37.43 19.74 6.45
C ASN A 357 37.71 20.64 5.22
N ILE A 358 36.79 21.53 4.88
CA ILE A 358 36.94 22.54 3.85
C ILE A 358 37.62 23.76 4.47
N PRO A 359 38.87 24.11 4.06
CA PRO A 359 39.60 25.22 4.65
C PRO A 359 39.10 26.57 4.14
N ALA A 360 39.53 27.65 4.80
CA ALA A 360 39.25 29.02 4.36
C ALA A 360 39.76 29.27 2.93
N ASN A 361 39.08 30.17 2.21
CA ASN A 361 39.35 30.54 0.82
C ASN A 361 39.21 29.40 -0.21
N ALA A 362 38.70 28.22 0.19
CA ALA A 362 38.49 27.13 -0.74
C ALA A 362 37.37 27.46 -1.74
N ASN A 363 37.47 26.90 -2.94
CA ASN A 363 36.48 27.02 -3.99
C ASN A 363 35.69 25.71 -4.09
N LEU A 364 34.37 25.74 -3.91
CA LEU A 364 33.56 24.52 -3.96
C LEU A 364 33.54 23.86 -5.35
N ASN A 365 33.91 24.58 -6.42
CA ASN A 365 34.08 23.97 -7.75
C ASN A 365 35.24 22.98 -7.82
N SER A 366 36.22 23.06 -6.91
CA SER A 366 37.38 22.15 -6.88
C SER A 366 37.07 20.80 -6.22
N TYR A 367 35.91 20.65 -5.57
CA TYR A 367 35.51 19.45 -4.85
C TYR A 367 34.73 18.50 -5.76
N THR A 368 35.46 17.75 -6.59
CA THR A 368 34.91 16.81 -7.58
C THR A 368 35.10 15.34 -7.24
N THR A 369 35.96 15.03 -6.27
CA THR A 369 36.18 13.68 -5.75
C THR A 369 35.00 13.25 -4.89
N PRO A 370 34.40 12.06 -5.14
CA PRO A 370 33.33 11.55 -4.29
C PRO A 370 33.75 11.42 -2.83
N GLY A 371 32.91 11.89 -1.92
CA GLY A 371 33.20 11.85 -0.50
C GLY A 371 32.31 12.76 0.33
N PHE A 372 32.60 12.76 1.62
CA PHE A 372 31.95 13.61 2.61
C PHE A 372 32.90 14.74 2.98
N TYR A 373 32.36 15.95 3.09
CA TYR A 373 33.10 17.17 3.38
C TYR A 373 32.30 18.00 4.38
N TYR A 374 32.97 18.87 5.12
CA TYR A 374 32.28 19.78 6.02
C TYR A 374 33.03 21.10 6.12
N CYS A 375 32.29 22.19 6.38
CA CYS A 375 32.86 23.47 6.76
C CYS A 375 32.31 23.86 8.14
N PRO A 376 33.13 23.90 9.20
CA PRO A 376 32.63 23.92 10.58
C PRO A 376 32.14 25.28 11.08
N ALA A 377 32.46 26.38 10.38
CA ALA A 377 32.20 27.72 10.89
C ALA A 377 31.70 28.68 9.81
N ASN A 378 30.70 29.50 10.14
CA ASN A 378 30.17 30.55 9.27
C ASN A 378 31.27 31.52 8.79
N ALA A 379 32.25 31.80 9.65
CA ALA A 379 33.41 32.64 9.30
C ALA A 379 34.26 32.04 8.18
N THR A 380 34.47 30.72 8.18
CA THR A 380 35.16 30.02 7.08
C THR A 380 34.31 30.04 5.83
N VAL A 381 33.00 29.74 5.95
CA VAL A 381 32.05 29.79 4.83
C VAL A 381 32.05 31.16 4.16
N ALA A 382 32.15 32.26 4.93
CA ALA A 382 32.22 33.62 4.42
C ALA A 382 33.35 33.83 3.38
N THR A 383 34.46 33.10 3.54
CA THR A 383 35.64 33.17 2.65
C THR A 383 35.56 32.23 1.44
N LEU A 384 34.62 31.30 1.41
CA LEU A 384 34.54 30.31 0.32
C LEU A 384 33.95 30.94 -0.94
N SER A 385 34.45 30.48 -2.09
CA SER A 385 33.91 30.80 -3.41
C SER A 385 32.99 29.69 -3.92
N ASN A 386 32.01 30.05 -4.75
CA ASN A 386 30.99 29.13 -5.31
C ASN A 386 30.15 28.38 -4.24
N ARG A 387 29.91 29.05 -3.11
CA ARG A 387 29.06 28.55 -2.01
C ARG A 387 27.59 28.92 -2.22
N PRO A 388 26.63 28.05 -1.83
CA PRO A 388 25.21 28.37 -1.85
C PRO A 388 24.73 29.13 -0.60
N THR A 389 25.53 29.18 0.45
CA THR A 389 25.10 29.63 1.79
C THR A 389 26.16 30.45 2.54
N GLY A 390 25.69 31.19 3.55
CA GLY A 390 26.48 31.86 4.59
C GLY A 390 26.75 31.04 5.85
N ASN A 391 26.08 29.90 6.01
CA ASN A 391 26.12 29.09 7.22
C ASN A 391 27.08 27.90 7.10
N ALA A 392 27.66 27.46 8.21
CA ALA A 392 28.41 26.21 8.31
C ALA A 392 27.56 25.03 7.79
N PHE A 393 28.21 24.04 7.17
CA PHE A 393 27.48 23.00 6.46
C PHE A 393 28.23 21.68 6.39
N PHE A 394 27.46 20.63 6.13
CA PHE A 394 27.94 19.35 5.63
C PHE A 394 27.72 19.29 4.12
N MET A 395 28.67 18.70 3.38
CA MET A 395 28.59 18.55 1.93
C MET A 395 28.88 17.11 1.51
N ILE A 396 28.04 16.58 0.62
CA ILE A 396 28.27 15.32 -0.07
C ILE A 396 28.68 15.62 -1.50
N VAL A 397 29.75 14.98 -1.97
CA VAL A 397 30.14 14.96 -3.38
C VAL A 397 29.91 13.56 -3.91
N GLY A 398 29.11 13.44 -4.97
CA GLY A 398 28.83 12.20 -5.69
C GLY A 398 29.33 12.23 -7.12
N LYS A 399 29.42 11.06 -7.76
CA LYS A 399 29.77 10.94 -9.19
C LYS A 399 28.63 10.32 -9.98
N HIS A 400 28.32 10.93 -11.12
CA HIS A 400 27.53 10.35 -12.20
C HIS A 400 28.29 10.61 -13.52
N ALA A 401 27.61 10.84 -14.65
CA ALA A 401 28.25 11.34 -15.88
C ALA A 401 29.03 12.68 -15.70
N GLY A 402 28.99 13.27 -14.49
CA GLY A 402 29.74 14.41 -14.02
C GLY A 402 29.87 14.36 -12.49
N THR A 403 29.80 15.51 -11.82
CA THR A 403 29.87 15.59 -10.34
C THR A 403 28.56 16.12 -9.77
N PHE A 404 28.05 15.49 -8.73
CA PHE A 404 26.93 15.97 -7.92
C PHE A 404 27.44 16.56 -6.61
N GLN A 405 26.88 17.70 -6.18
CA GLN A 405 27.12 18.25 -4.85
C GLN A 405 25.79 18.50 -4.12
N LEU A 406 25.71 18.11 -2.85
CA LEU A 406 24.63 18.43 -1.92
C LEU A 406 25.21 19.10 -0.68
N VAL A 407 24.71 20.29 -0.34
CA VAL A 407 25.09 21.07 0.84
C VAL A 407 23.89 21.16 1.78
N VAL A 408 24.09 20.88 3.06
CA VAL A 408 23.06 21.00 4.12
C VAL A 408 23.62 21.84 5.27
N GLU A 409 22.94 22.93 5.60
CA GLU A 409 23.34 23.85 6.67
C GLU A 409 23.21 23.20 8.07
N TYR A 410 24.07 23.61 9.01
CA TYR A 410 24.19 23.00 10.34
C TYR A 410 23.03 23.30 11.31
N MET A 411 22.16 24.26 10.99
CA MET A 411 21.19 24.81 11.94
C MET A 411 20.16 23.76 12.37
N ALA A 412 19.75 23.77 13.65
CA ALA A 412 18.73 22.85 14.15
C ALA A 412 17.31 23.17 13.64
N SER A 413 17.06 24.41 13.24
CA SER A 413 15.81 24.87 12.63
C SER A 413 16.10 25.92 11.57
N GLY A 414 15.23 26.02 10.56
CA GLY A 414 15.40 26.95 9.44
C GLY A 414 16.59 26.65 8.52
N PHE A 415 17.23 25.47 8.64
CA PHE A 415 18.33 25.08 7.77
C PHE A 415 17.86 24.93 6.32
N LYS A 416 18.76 25.25 5.40
CA LYS A 416 18.52 25.15 3.97
C LYS A 416 19.41 24.05 3.39
N ALA A 417 18.93 23.41 2.34
CA ALA A 417 19.70 22.45 1.57
C ALA A 417 19.79 22.90 0.12
N TYR A 418 20.93 22.66 -0.52
CA TYR A 418 21.19 23.06 -1.89
C TYR A 418 21.89 21.95 -2.65
N MET A 419 21.54 21.76 -3.91
CA MET A 419 22.22 20.82 -4.79
C MET A 419 22.62 21.46 -6.11
N ARG A 420 23.66 20.93 -6.75
CA ARG A 420 24.00 21.25 -8.14
C ARG A 420 24.78 20.12 -8.77
N ASN A 421 24.82 20.15 -10.10
CA ASN A 421 25.60 19.22 -10.90
C ASN A 421 26.67 19.98 -11.69
N TYR A 422 27.79 19.31 -11.92
CA TYR A 422 28.80 19.66 -12.90
C TYR A 422 28.71 18.66 -14.04
N TYR A 423 28.60 19.15 -15.27
CA TYR A 423 28.58 18.32 -16.47
C TYR A 423 29.19 19.11 -17.64
N ASN A 424 29.96 18.42 -18.49
CA ASN A 424 30.54 18.97 -19.72
C ASN A 424 31.26 20.33 -19.52
N GLY A 425 32.14 20.43 -18.52
CA GLY A 425 32.95 21.65 -18.29
C GLY A 425 32.23 22.76 -17.52
N THR A 426 30.94 22.62 -17.21
CA THR A 426 30.13 23.71 -16.64
C THR A 426 29.48 23.29 -15.32
N TRP A 427 29.53 24.17 -14.33
CA TRP A 427 28.75 24.04 -13.09
C TRP A 427 27.36 24.62 -13.27
N GLY A 428 26.33 23.85 -12.91
CA GLY A 428 24.98 24.36 -12.75
C GLY A 428 24.90 25.36 -11.59
N VAL A 429 23.85 26.19 -11.62
CA VAL A 429 23.48 27.03 -10.48
C VAL A 429 23.10 26.15 -9.28
N TRP A 430 23.32 26.65 -8.08
CA TRP A 430 22.84 25.98 -6.88
C TRP A 430 21.31 26.04 -6.83
N ALA A 431 20.67 24.87 -6.90
CA ALA A 431 19.24 24.72 -6.71
C ALA A 431 18.94 24.55 -5.22
N ARG A 432 18.07 25.40 -4.66
CA ARG A 432 17.61 25.29 -3.27
C ARG A 432 16.53 24.20 -3.18
N ILE A 433 16.67 23.32 -2.19
CA ILE A 433 15.73 22.25 -1.89
C ILE A 433 14.80 22.74 -0.78
N TYR A 434 13.53 22.93 -1.10
CA TYR A 434 12.52 23.27 -0.09
C TYR A 434 12.15 22.06 0.75
N THR A 435 11.94 22.27 2.04
CA THR A 435 11.59 21.24 3.01
C THR A 435 10.37 21.68 3.82
N THR A 436 9.89 20.82 4.72
CA THR A 436 8.82 21.23 5.65
C THR A 436 9.25 22.37 6.60
N ILE A 437 10.56 22.51 6.84
CA ILE A 437 11.18 23.54 7.68
C ILE A 437 11.50 24.81 6.85
N ASP A 438 11.92 24.63 5.59
CA ASP A 438 12.18 25.71 4.64
C ASP A 438 11.15 25.67 3.51
N LYS A 439 9.99 26.29 3.74
CA LYS A 439 8.90 26.31 2.75
C LYS A 439 9.17 27.35 1.66
N PRO A 440 8.75 27.09 0.41
CA PRO A 440 8.84 28.10 -0.64
C PRO A 440 7.92 29.28 -0.34
N SER A 441 8.36 30.49 -0.67
CA SER A 441 7.50 31.68 -0.74
C SER A 441 6.66 31.69 -2.01
N THR A 442 5.62 32.53 -2.07
CA THR A 442 4.82 32.69 -3.30
C THR A 442 5.68 33.13 -4.50
N GLY A 443 6.71 33.95 -4.25
CA GLY A 443 7.68 34.34 -5.27
C GLY A 443 8.53 33.17 -5.78
N ASP A 444 8.90 32.23 -4.89
CA ASP A 444 9.73 31.08 -5.25
C ASP A 444 9.02 30.10 -6.20
N ILE A 445 7.69 30.01 -6.14
CA ILE A 445 6.88 29.13 -6.98
C ILE A 445 6.20 29.86 -8.14
N GLY A 446 6.46 31.16 -8.33
CA GLY A 446 5.79 31.97 -9.34
C GLY A 446 4.28 32.14 -9.11
N ALA A 447 3.82 31.96 -7.87
CA ALA A 447 2.43 32.16 -7.51
C ALA A 447 2.12 33.65 -7.37
N ALA A 448 0.94 34.05 -7.84
CA ALA A 448 0.45 35.42 -7.67
C ALA A 448 0.31 35.78 -6.18
N ALA A 449 0.47 37.06 -5.86
CA ALA A 449 0.24 37.55 -4.51
C ALA A 449 -1.21 37.25 -4.04
N SER A 450 -1.37 37.03 -2.73
CA SER A 450 -2.68 36.76 -2.10
C SER A 450 -3.74 37.82 -2.44
N GLY A 451 -3.30 39.06 -2.68
CA GLY A 451 -4.08 40.09 -3.37
C GLY A 451 -3.46 40.40 -4.72
N HIS A 452 -4.08 39.93 -5.81
CA HIS A 452 -3.78 40.40 -7.16
C HIS A 452 -5.09 40.87 -7.80
N THR A 453 -4.98 41.80 -8.75
CA THR A 453 -6.13 42.32 -9.48
C THR A 453 -6.22 41.65 -10.84
N HIS A 454 -7.42 41.22 -11.20
CA HIS A 454 -7.74 40.86 -12.58
C HIS A 454 -8.26 42.11 -13.28
N GLY A 455 -7.82 42.35 -14.52
CA GLY A 455 -8.43 43.38 -15.36
C GLY A 455 -9.92 43.12 -15.53
N ALA A 456 -10.72 44.18 -15.71
CA ALA A 456 -12.13 44.03 -16.05
C ALA A 456 -12.26 43.26 -17.38
N ALA A 457 -13.19 42.30 -17.44
CA ALA A 457 -13.48 41.63 -18.70
C ALA A 457 -14.09 42.63 -19.69
N THR A 458 -13.50 42.74 -20.88
CA THR A 458 -14.06 43.51 -22.00
C THR A 458 -14.58 42.55 -23.06
N GLN A 459 -15.28 43.06 -24.07
CA GLN A 459 -15.72 42.22 -25.20
C GLN A 459 -14.55 41.72 -26.07
N SER A 460 -13.32 42.18 -25.82
CA SER A 460 -12.12 41.82 -26.58
C SER A 460 -10.95 41.33 -25.73
N ALA A 461 -11.06 41.31 -24.39
CA ALA A 461 -10.03 40.84 -23.48
C ALA A 461 -10.65 40.10 -22.28
N ASN A 462 -10.09 38.93 -21.95
CA ASN A 462 -10.54 38.12 -20.82
C ASN A 462 -10.24 38.84 -19.49
N GLY A 463 -11.16 38.69 -18.53
CA GLY A 463 -10.98 39.10 -17.14
C GLY A 463 -11.36 37.95 -16.21
N LEU A 464 -12.24 38.20 -15.23
CA LEU A 464 -12.86 37.15 -14.40
C LEU A 464 -13.86 36.26 -15.16
N MET A 465 -14.24 36.66 -16.38
CA MET A 465 -15.03 35.90 -17.33
C MET A 465 -14.40 36.01 -18.72
N SER A 466 -14.72 35.08 -19.63
CA SER A 466 -14.21 35.14 -21.00
C SER A 466 -14.77 36.34 -21.75
N ALA A 467 -14.02 36.89 -22.71
CA ALA A 467 -14.49 37.96 -23.59
C ALA A 467 -15.77 37.54 -24.34
N ALA A 468 -15.89 36.24 -24.67
CA ALA A 468 -17.08 35.67 -25.30
C ALA A 468 -18.31 35.72 -24.39
N ASP A 469 -18.15 35.38 -23.11
CA ASP A 469 -19.27 35.42 -22.17
C ASP A 469 -19.63 36.86 -21.78
N LYS A 470 -18.64 37.77 -21.71
CA LYS A 470 -18.91 39.20 -21.52
C LYS A 470 -19.72 39.77 -22.67
N LYS A 471 -19.43 39.36 -23.91
CA LYS A 471 -20.20 39.74 -25.10
C LYS A 471 -21.63 39.20 -25.07
N LYS A 472 -21.84 37.97 -24.60
CA LYS A 472 -23.19 37.42 -24.41
C LYS A 472 -23.95 38.20 -23.35
N LEU A 473 -23.32 38.49 -22.21
CA LEU A 473 -23.93 39.22 -21.09
C LEU A 473 -24.30 40.65 -21.50
N ASP A 474 -23.41 41.36 -22.20
CA ASP A 474 -23.68 42.72 -22.72
C ASP A 474 -24.75 42.72 -23.81
N GLY A 475 -24.93 41.60 -24.52
CA GLY A 475 -25.95 41.40 -25.53
C GLY A 475 -27.33 41.07 -24.98
N ILE A 476 -27.49 40.91 -23.66
CA ILE A 476 -28.81 40.79 -23.04
C ILE A 476 -29.43 42.20 -23.01
N ALA A 477 -30.17 42.54 -24.07
CA ALA A 477 -31.09 43.66 -24.02
C ALA A 477 -32.18 43.34 -22.99
N LEU A 478 -32.33 44.19 -21.97
CA LEU A 478 -33.58 44.28 -21.23
C LEU A 478 -34.62 44.81 -22.22
N GLU A 479 -35.35 43.93 -22.89
CA GLU A 479 -36.57 44.31 -23.59
C GLU A 479 -37.57 44.76 -22.52
N GLU A 480 -37.55 46.05 -22.18
CA GLU A 480 -38.76 46.70 -21.66
C GLU A 480 -39.79 46.66 -22.80
N THR A 481 -40.62 45.62 -22.79
CA THR A 481 -41.80 45.56 -23.64
C THR A 481 -42.80 46.60 -23.13
N PRO A 482 -43.18 47.61 -23.92
CA PRO A 482 -44.21 48.57 -23.52
C PRO A 482 -45.54 47.84 -23.29
N GLU A 483 -46.30 48.24 -22.25
CA GLU A 483 -47.56 47.62 -21.79
C GLU A 483 -48.62 47.34 -22.87
N ALA A 484 -48.48 47.89 -24.09
CA ALA A 484 -49.44 47.76 -25.18
C ALA A 484 -49.55 46.36 -25.82
N ASP A 485 -48.59 45.45 -25.63
CA ASP A 485 -48.64 44.11 -26.23
C ASP A 485 -49.23 43.03 -25.32
N ILE A 486 -49.35 43.27 -24.00
CA ILE A 486 -50.05 42.36 -23.07
C ILE A 486 -51.55 42.32 -23.37
N ASP A 487 -52.17 43.45 -23.72
CA ASP A 487 -53.60 43.52 -24.03
C ASP A 487 -53.96 42.76 -25.32
N LYS A 488 -53.06 42.72 -26.30
CA LYS A 488 -53.26 41.96 -27.56
C LYS A 488 -53.17 40.44 -27.37
N ILE A 489 -52.35 39.98 -26.42
CA ILE A 489 -52.23 38.56 -26.08
C ILE A 489 -53.49 38.09 -25.32
N ILE A 490 -54.05 38.92 -24.45
CA ILE A 490 -55.29 38.61 -23.71
C ILE A 490 -56.53 38.63 -24.63
N ALA A 491 -56.53 39.47 -25.67
CA ALA A 491 -57.63 39.57 -26.63
C ALA A 491 -57.60 38.54 -27.79
N GLY A 492 -56.62 37.62 -27.83
CA GLY A 492 -56.56 36.53 -28.82
C GLY A 492 -56.49 36.98 -30.29
N THR A 493 -55.99 38.19 -30.56
CA THR A 493 -55.98 38.81 -31.90
C THR A 493 -54.58 39.04 -32.46
N TYR A 494 -53.59 38.26 -32.01
CA TYR A 494 -52.34 38.14 -32.75
C TYR A 494 -52.54 37.22 -33.96
N ALA A 495 -52.48 37.81 -35.16
CA ALA A 495 -52.43 37.10 -36.43
C ALA A 495 -51.03 36.51 -36.67
#